data_AF-A0A6G3Z3U2-F1
#
_entry.id   AF-A0A6G3Z3U2-F1
#
_cell.length_a   1.000
_cell.length_b   1.000
_cell.length_c   1.000
_cell.angle_alpha   90.00
_cell.angle_beta   90.00
_cell.angle_gamma   90.00
#
_symmetry.space_group_name_H-M   'P 1'
#
loop_
_entity.id
_entity.type
_entity.pdbx_description
1 polymer ?
#
loop_
_entity_poly.entity_id
_entity_poly.type
_entity_poly.pdbx_seq_one_letter_code
_entity_poly.pdbx_strand_id
1 'polypeptide(L)' 'QLHCLTEHSKAINAVAIHRSGRLIASASADKSIRVWKLV' A
#
# COMPACT_ATOMS: atom_id res chain seq x y z
N GLN A 1 3.11 -5.84 16.34
CA GLN A 1 2.04 -4.83 16.26
C GLN A 1 1.37 -4.94 14.90
N LEU A 2 0.04 -4.87 14.82
CA LEU A 2 -0.69 -4.88 13.54
C LEU A 2 -0.92 -3.43 13.10
N HIS A 3 -0.64 -3.12 11.84
CA HIS A 3 -0.91 -1.80 11.25
C HIS A 3 -1.95 -1.93 10.14
N CYS A 4 -2.90 -0.99 10.09
CA CYS A 4 -3.91 -0.91 9.04
C CYS A 4 -3.75 0.44 8.31
N LEU A 5 -3.67 0.40 6.98
CA LEU A 5 -3.47 1.56 6.12
C LEU A 5 -4.80 1.90 5.44
N THR A 6 -5.50 2.93 5.91
CA THR A 6 -6.92 3.20 5.58
C THR A 6 -7.12 4.31 4.55
N GLU A 7 -6.05 4.70 3.85
CA GLU A 7 -6.07 5.88 2.98
C GLU A 7 -6.71 5.67 1.60
N HIS A 8 -6.86 4.41 1.18
CA HIS A 8 -7.56 4.11 -0.06
C HIS A 8 -9.07 4.20 0.15
N SER A 9 -9.76 4.97 -0.68
CA SER A 9 -11.21 5.19 -0.56
C SER A 9 -12.04 4.16 -1.33
N LYS A 10 -11.38 3.26 -2.06
CA LYS A 10 -11.98 2.15 -2.81
C LYS A 10 -11.12 0.90 -2.72
N ALA A 11 -11.60 -0.18 -3.34
CA ALA A 11 -10.94 -1.48 -3.35
C ALA A 11 -9.49 -1.40 -3.86
N ILE A 12 -8.59 -2.05 -3.12
CA ILE A 12 -7.20 -2.28 -3.53
C ILE A 12 -7.20 -3.48 -4.48
N ASN A 13 -6.63 -3.29 -5.66
CA ASN A 13 -6.57 -4.32 -6.71
C ASN A 13 -5.22 -5.03 -6.77
N ALA A 14 -4.15 -4.37 -6.30
CA ALA A 14 -2.81 -4.93 -6.30
C ALA A 14 -1.95 -4.37 -5.16
N VAL A 15 -1.05 -5.20 -4.66
CA VAL A 15 -0.03 -4.84 -3.66
C VAL A 15 1.32 -5.43 -4.08
N ALA A 16 2.39 -4.68 -3.89
CA ALA A 16 3.76 -5.12 -4.14
C ALA A 16 4.67 -4.70 -2.98
N ILE A 17 5.59 -5.59 -2.60
CA ILE A 17 6.60 -5.32 -1.57
C ILE A 17 7.95 -5.19 -2.27
N HIS A 18 8.67 -4.11 -1.96
CA HIS A 18 10.03 -3.94 -2.46
C HIS A 18 10.96 -5.00 -1.84
N ARG A 19 11.95 -5.50 -2.59
CA ARG A 19 12.86 -6.57 -2.13
C ARG A 19 13.61 -6.26 -0.83
N SER A 20 13.85 -4.98 -0.54
CA SER A 20 14.47 -4.58 0.73
C SER A 20 13.57 -4.73 1.95
N GLY A 21 12.26 -5.01 1.78
CA GLY A 21 11.28 -5.09 2.85
C GLY A 21 10.91 -3.76 3.50
N ARG A 22 11.42 -2.63 2.99
CA ARG A 22 11.21 -1.30 3.59
C ARG A 22 10.06 -0.50 2.97
N LEU A 23 9.53 -0.96 1.83
CA LEU A 23 8.50 -0.26 1.07
C LEU A 23 7.40 -1.21 0.64
N ILE A 24 6.16 -0.72 0.70
CA ILE A 24 4.99 -1.34 0.07
C ILE A 24 4.41 -0.35 -0.93
N ALA A 25 3.97 -0.83 -2.09
CA ALA A 25 3.11 -0.09 -3.00
C ALA A 25 1.72 -0.75 -3.05
N SER A 26 0.66 0.06 -3.03
CA SER A 26 -0.72 -0.38 -3.19
C SER A 26 -1.40 0.41 -4.31
N ALA A 27 -2.14 -0.29 -5.18
CA ALA A 27 -2.91 0.30 -6.28
C ALA A 27 -4.41 0.05 -6.09
N SER A 28 -5.22 1.09 -6.24
CA SER A 28 -6.65 1.08 -5.88
C SER A 28 -7.55 1.58 -7.01
N ALA A 29 -8.81 1.16 -6.97
CA ALA A 29 -9.88 1.66 -7.83
C ALA A 29 -10.21 3.15 -7.58
N ASP A 30 -9.63 3.76 -6.54
CA ASP A 30 -9.72 5.21 -6.27
C ASP A 30 -8.84 6.07 -7.19
N LYS A 31 -8.20 5.44 -8.19
CA LYS A 31 -7.30 6.07 -9.16
C LYS A 31 -5.98 6.56 -8.55
N SER A 32 -5.58 6.02 -7.40
CA SER A 32 -4.29 6.31 -6.78
C SER A 32 -3.40 5.08 -6.63
N ILE A 33 -2.09 5.34 -6.64
CA ILE A 33 -1.06 4.43 -6.16
C ILE A 33 -0.44 5.08 -4.93
N ARG A 34 -0.32 4.35 -3.84
CA ARG A 34 0.31 4.83 -2.60
C ARG A 34 1.54 3.99 -2.27
N VAL A 35 2.56 4.65 -1.75
CA VAL A 35 3.82 4.03 -1.33
C VAL A 35 4.04 4.29 0.15
N TRP A 36 4.30 3.23 0.88
CA TRP A 36 4.39 3.22 2.34
C TRP A 36 5.79 2.81 2.75
N LYS A 37 6.37 3.52 3.72
CA LYS A 37 7.58 3.07 4.40
C LYS A 37 7.19 2.21 5.59
N LEU A 38 7.81 1.04 5.72
CA LEU A 38 7.63 0.11 6.84
C LEU A 38 8.65 0.31 7.97
N VAL A 39 9.23 1.51 8.06
CA VAL A 39 10.21 1.87 9.09
C VAL A 39 9.55 2.38 10.35
#